data_AF-A0A1J5ADQ5-F1
#
_entry.id   AF-A0A1J5ADQ5-F1
#
_cell.length_a   1.000
_cell.length_b   1.000
_cell.length_c   1.000
_cell.angle_alpha   90.00
_cell.angle_beta   90.00
_cell.angle_gamma   90.00
#
_symmetry.space_group_name_H-M   'P 1'
#
loop_
_entity.id
_entity.type
_entity.pdbx_description
1 polymer ?
#
loop_
_entity_poly.entity_id
_entity_poly.type
_entity_poly.pdbx_seq_one_letter_code
_entity_poly.pdbx_strand_id
1 'polypeptide(L)'
;MPELKEGCVKPARGPILPAPPPLLAGATPPQEAPKMLARVGKEAIDFEATAFVEGVGFQPVKLSDYKGKWIVLCFYPGDFTFV
;
A
#
# COMPACT_ATOMS: atom_id res chain seq x y z
N MET A 1 -21.80 -16.67 -16.75
CA MET A 1 -21.39 -15.39 -16.12
C MET A 1 -20.54 -15.77 -14.92
N PRO A 2 -19.27 -15.37 -14.85
CA PRO A 2 -18.43 -15.72 -13.71
C PRO A 2 -18.99 -15.05 -12.46
N GLU A 3 -19.31 -15.87 -11.45
CA GLU A 3 -19.80 -15.42 -10.15
C GLU A 3 -18.72 -14.56 -9.47
N LEU A 4 -18.89 -13.24 -9.51
CA LEU A 4 -18.10 -12.32 -8.70
C LEU A 4 -18.57 -12.51 -7.26
N LYS A 5 -17.78 -13.24 -6.47
CA LYS A 5 -17.99 -13.42 -5.03
C LYS A 5 -17.73 -12.08 -4.33
N GLU A 6 -18.70 -11.18 -4.36
CA GLU A 6 -18.69 -9.91 -3.64
C GLU A 6 -18.92 -10.15 -2.14
N GLY A 7 -17.94 -10.78 -1.49
CA GLY A 7 -17.85 -10.86 -0.03
C GLY A 7 -17.14 -9.62 0.51
N CYS A 8 -17.47 -9.22 1.74
CA CYS A 8 -16.80 -8.15 2.49
C CYS A 8 -15.27 -8.27 2.31
N VAL A 9 -14.66 -7.23 1.73
CA VAL A 9 -13.26 -7.21 1.34
C VAL A 9 -12.38 -7.40 2.58
N LYS A 10 -11.40 -8.30 2.50
CA LYS A 10 -10.43 -8.49 3.58
C LYS A 10 -9.63 -7.19 3.77
N PRO A 11 -9.51 -6.65 5.00
CA PRO A 11 -8.73 -5.45 5.24
C PRO A 11 -7.29 -5.62 4.74
N ALA A 12 -6.86 -4.71 3.88
CA ALA A 12 -5.49 -4.71 3.37
C ALA A 12 -4.53 -4.13 4.42
N ARG A 13 -3.29 -4.62 4.44
CA ARG A 13 -2.29 -4.25 5.45
C ARG A 13 -1.75 -2.82 5.27
N GLY A 14 -1.87 -2.23 4.08
CA GLY A 14 -1.30 -0.93 3.78
C GLY A 14 0.23 -0.98 3.69
N PRO A 15 0.93 0.15 3.94
CA PRO A 15 2.39 0.21 3.92
C PRO A 15 3.03 -0.69 4.97
N ILE A 16 3.95 -1.56 4.55
CA ILE A 16 4.67 -2.50 5.40
C ILE A 16 5.98 -1.83 5.83
N LEU A 17 5.95 -1.17 6.99
CA LEU A 17 7.13 -0.53 7.58
C LEU A 17 7.93 -1.53 8.43
N PRO A 18 9.28 -1.46 8.41
CA PRO A 18 10.10 -2.16 9.39
C PRO A 18 9.71 -1.72 10.80
N ALA A 19 9.59 -2.67 11.73
CA ALA A 19 9.33 -2.35 13.13
C ALA A 19 10.44 -1.41 13.66
N PRO A 20 10.11 -0.31 14.34
CA PRO A 20 11.12 0.48 15.00
C PRO A 20 11.86 -0.40 16.03
N PRO A 21 13.18 -0.25 16.18
CA PRO A 21 13.91 -0.91 17.27
C PRO A 21 13.26 -0.54 18.61
N PRO A 22 13.26 -1.44 19.61
CA PRO A 22 12.64 -1.17 20.90
C PRO A 22 13.21 0.13 21.47
N LEU A 23 12.33 1.12 21.64
CA LEU A 23 12.68 2.41 22.23
C LEU A 23 13.08 2.17 23.69
N LEU A 24 14.28 2.61 24.05
CA LEU A 24 14.66 2.77 25.45
C LEU A 24 13.63 3.66 26.14
N ALA A 25 13.12 3.22 27.29
CA ALA A 25 12.10 3.93 28.06
C ALA A 25 12.57 5.36 28.40
N GLY A 26 11.98 6.37 27.75
CA GLY A 26 12.28 7.78 28.06
C GLY A 26 12.23 8.79 26.91
N ALA A 27 11.81 8.45 25.69
CA ALA A 27 11.71 9.41 24.59
C ALA A 27 10.30 10.02 24.46
N THR A 28 10.24 11.35 24.46
CA THR A 28 9.08 12.21 24.15
C THR A 28 8.37 11.75 22.86
N PRO A 29 7.02 11.80 22.77
CA PRO A 29 6.32 11.44 21.54
C PRO A 29 6.84 12.30 20.38
N PRO A 30 7.25 11.69 19.26
CA PRO A 30 7.78 12.43 18.13
C PRO A 30 6.70 13.36 17.59
N GLN A 31 7.03 14.65 17.54
CA GLN A 31 6.25 15.65 16.84
C GLN A 31 6.06 15.18 15.39
N GLU A 32 4.81 15.02 14.98
CA GLU A 32 4.43 14.39 13.71
C GLU A 32 4.72 15.36 12.55
N ALA A 33 5.99 15.42 12.14
CA ALA A 33 6.38 16.01 10.88
C ALA A 33 5.99 15.04 9.76
N PRO A 34 5.41 15.50 8.63
CA PRO A 34 5.15 14.64 7.47
C PRO A 34 6.49 14.19 6.90
N LYS A 35 6.97 13.03 7.35
CA LYS A 35 8.21 12.44 6.86
C LYS A 35 7.89 11.66 5.61
N MET A 36 8.28 12.19 4.45
CA MET A 36 8.20 11.46 3.19
C MET A 36 9.09 10.20 3.28
N LEU A 37 8.44 9.03 3.30
CA LEU A 37 9.13 7.75 3.47
C LEU A 37 9.71 7.22 2.15
N ALA A 38 9.04 7.49 1.02
CA ALA A 38 9.50 7.12 -0.31
C ALA A 38 10.69 7.99 -0.75
N ARG A 39 11.77 7.35 -1.22
CA ARG A 39 13.01 8.04 -1.65
C ARG A 39 13.52 7.44 -2.96
N VAL A 40 13.90 8.30 -3.90
CA VAL A 40 14.50 7.89 -5.18
C VAL A 40 15.80 7.10 -4.94
N GLY A 41 16.00 6.04 -5.71
CA GLY A 41 17.19 5.18 -5.59
C GLY A 41 17.21 4.28 -4.35
N LYS A 42 16.15 4.29 -3.53
CA LYS A 42 15.94 3.33 -2.45
C LYS A 42 14.87 2.32 -2.85
N GLU A 43 14.87 1.15 -2.21
CA GLU A 43 13.81 0.17 -2.38
C GLU A 43 12.47 0.82 -2.02
N ALA A 44 11.47 0.65 -2.88
CA ALA A 44 10.12 1.14 -2.64
C ALA A 44 9.52 0.42 -1.43
N ILE A 45 8.73 1.15 -0.64
CA ILE A 45 8.08 0.59 0.55
C ILE A 45 7.02 -0.40 0.08
N ASP A 46 7.15 -1.64 0.53
CA ASP A 46 6.16 -2.67 0.21
C ASP A 46 4.81 -2.29 0.82
N PHE A 47 3.73 -2.62 0.14
CA PHE A 47 2.38 -2.40 0.64
C PHE A 47 1.45 -3.50 0.16
N GLU A 48 0.38 -3.73 0.91
CA GLU A 48 -0.72 -4.59 0.50
C GLU A 48 -1.99 -3.74 0.37
N ALA A 49 -2.65 -3.85 -0.78
CA ALA A 49 -3.91 -3.17 -1.07
C ALA A 49 -4.92 -4.15 -1.68
N THR A 50 -6.21 -3.93 -1.50
CA THR A 50 -7.21 -4.61 -2.31
C THR A 50 -7.35 -3.87 -3.63
N ALA A 51 -7.22 -4.58 -4.74
CA ALA A 51 -7.45 -4.04 -6.07
C ALA A 51 -8.48 -4.88 -6.82
N PHE A 52 -9.24 -4.23 -7.71
CA PHE A 52 -10.01 -4.93 -8.73
C PHE A 52 -9.09 -5.24 -9.91
N VAL A 53 -9.00 -6.52 -10.29
CA VAL A 53 -8.23 -6.98 -11.45
C VAL A 53 -9.19 -7.53 -12.49
N GLU A 54 -9.11 -7.01 -13.71
CA GLU A 54 -9.96 -7.42 -14.82
C GLU A 54 -9.93 -8.94 -15.01
N GLY A 55 -11.11 -9.55 -15.16
CA GLY A 55 -11.26 -10.99 -15.33
C GLY A 55 -11.08 -11.83 -14.05
N VAL A 56 -10.57 -11.26 -12.96
CA VAL A 56 -10.37 -11.96 -11.68
C VAL A 56 -11.32 -11.46 -10.59
N GLY A 57 -11.57 -10.15 -10.54
CA GLY A 57 -12.35 -9.50 -9.49
C GLY A 57 -11.47 -8.87 -8.41
N PHE A 58 -12.04 -8.66 -7.22
CA PHE A 58 -11.32 -8.08 -6.08
C PHE A 58 -10.34 -9.08 -5.47
N GLN A 59 -9.07 -8.68 -5.36
CA GLN A 59 -8.05 -9.48 -4.71
C GLN A 59 -7.00 -8.62 -3.99
N PRO A 60 -6.35 -9.16 -2.95
CA PRO A 60 -5.18 -8.50 -2.37
C PRO A 60 -4.02 -8.51 -3.37
N VAL A 61 -3.36 -7.37 -3.52
CA VAL A 61 -2.14 -7.20 -4.32
C VAL A 61 -1.03 -6.64 -3.44
N LYS A 62 0.19 -7.14 -3.63
CA LYS A 62 1.39 -6.59 -2.97
C LYS A 62 2.34 -6.00 -3.99
N LEU A 63 3.06 -4.95 -3.58
CA LEU A 63 4.11 -4.37 -4.42
C LEU A 63 5.21 -5.40 -4.71
N SER A 64 5.54 -6.22 -3.71
CA SER A 64 6.53 -7.29 -3.82
C SER A 64 6.18 -8.39 -4.85
N ASP A 65 4.90 -8.58 -5.19
CA ASP A 65 4.46 -9.55 -6.21
C ASP A 65 4.95 -9.18 -7.62
N TYR A 66 5.31 -7.91 -7.84
CA TYR A 66 5.77 -7.38 -9.14
C TYR A 66 7.29 -7.26 -9.25
N LYS A 67 8.06 -7.80 -8.30
CA LYS A 67 9.53 -7.79 -8.37
C LYS A 67 10.05 -8.39 -9.69
N GLY A 68 11.03 -7.73 -10.29
CA GLY A 68 11.60 -8.11 -11.59
C GLY A 68 10.87 -7.53 -12.80
N LYS A 69 9.80 -6.77 -12.61
CA LYS A 69 9.11 -6.01 -13.67
C LYS A 69 9.25 -4.52 -13.41
N TRP A 70 9.26 -3.73 -14.49
CA TRP A 70 9.04 -2.29 -14.37
C TRP A 70 7.57 -2.02 -14.08
N ILE A 71 7.31 -1.16 -13.11
CA ILE A 71 5.97 -0.77 -12.69
C ILE A 71 5.88 0.75 -12.62
N VAL A 72 4.67 1.26 -12.83
CA VAL A 72 4.31 2.66 -12.62
C VAL A 72 3.18 2.68 -11.61
N LEU A 73 3.37 3.40 -10.50
CA LEU A 73 2.37 3.57 -9.46
C LEU A 73 1.89 5.02 -9.45
N CYS A 74 0.59 5.22 -9.68
CA CYS A 74 -0.03 6.53 -9.74
C CYS A 74 -1.05 6.67 -8.59
N PHE A 75 -0.98 7.78 -7.87
CA PHE A 75 -2.00 8.17 -6.89
C PHE A 75 -2.86 9.26 -7.49
N TYR A 76 -4.17 9.19 -7.28
CA TYR A 76 -5.13 10.20 -7.73
C TYR A 76 -6.07 10.57 -6.57
N PRO A 77 -6.67 11.77 -6.57
CA PRO A 77 -7.32 12.33 -5.38
C PRO A 77 -8.67 11.68 -5.02
N GLY A 78 -9.41 11.13 -5.99
CA GLY A 78 -10.68 10.48 -5.72
C GLY A 78 -11.45 10.07 -6.97
N ASP A 79 -12.30 9.06 -6.80
CA ASP A 79 -13.20 8.56 -7.85
C ASP A 79 -14.32 9.57 -8.15
N PHE A 80 -14.76 9.60 -9.41
CA PHE A 80 -15.86 10.47 -9.88
C PHE A 80 -15.66 11.97 -9.59
N THR A 81 -14.40 12.40 -9.55
CA THR A 81 -14.03 13.82 -9.43
C THR A 81 -13.79 14.44 -10.81
N PHE A 82 -13.69 15.77 -10.86
CA PHE A 82 -13.36 16.49 -12.10
C PHE A 82 -11.87 16.34 -12.42
N VAL A 83 -11.55 16.27 -13.72
CA VAL A 83 -10.19 16.39 -14.27
C VAL A 83 -9.87 17.85 -14.59
#